data_AF-A0AAQ2UBD0-F1
#
_entry.id   AF-A0AAQ2UBD0-F1
#
_cell.length_a   1.000
_cell.length_b   1.000
_cell.length_c   1.000
_cell.angle_alpha   90.00
_cell.angle_beta   90.00
_cell.angle_gamma   90.00
#
_symmetry.space_group_name_H-M   'P 1'
#
loop_
_entity.id
_entity.type
_entity.pdbx_description
1 polymer ?
#
loop_
_entity_poly.entity_id
_entity_poly.type
_entity_poly.pdbx_seq_one_letter_code
_entity_poly.pdbx_strand_id
1 'polypeptide(L)' 'MMTEKMITLNNGVEIPQLALGTWIVDDNKVAEPVKTAIRLGYRHVDTAQAYANEVICCEV' A
#
# COMPACT_ATOMS: atom_id res chain seq x y z
N MET A 1 7.30 13.62 11.79
CA MET A 1 7.18 13.45 10.34
C MET A 1 7.98 12.19 9.99
N MET A 2 7.33 11.14 9.50
CA MET A 2 8.04 9.89 9.16
C MET A 2 9.00 10.21 8.01
N THR A 3 10.30 10.04 8.22
CA THR A 3 11.31 10.17 7.16
C THR A 3 11.14 9.01 6.19
N GLU A 4 10.65 9.29 4.98
CA GLU A 4 10.47 8.29 3.91
C GLU A 4 11.83 7.88 3.35
N LYS A 5 12.33 6.72 3.81
CA LYS A 5 13.53 6.11 3.23
C LYS A 5 13.15 5.41 1.93
N MET A 6 13.74 5.85 0.81
CA MET A 6 13.55 5.28 -0.51
C MET A 6 14.64 4.24 -0.81
N ILE A 7 14.30 3.24 -1.61
CA ILE A 7 15.25 2.26 -2.18
C ILE A 7 15.21 2.42 -3.70
N THR A 8 16.37 2.43 -4.35
CA THR A 8 16.47 2.39 -5.81
C THR A 8 16.58 0.95 -6.28
N LEU A 9 15.68 0.54 -7.16
CA LEU A 9 15.69 -0.77 -7.80
C LEU A 9 16.78 -0.85 -8.88
N ASN A 10 17.10 -2.06 -9.35
CA ASN A 10 18.13 -2.28 -10.37
C ASN A 10 17.84 -1.60 -11.73
N ASN A 11 16.59 -1.20 -11.97
CA ASN A 11 16.13 -0.46 -13.15
C ASN A 11 16.11 1.06 -12.93
N GLY A 12 16.62 1.56 -11.81
CA GLY A 12 16.67 2.98 -11.48
C GLY A 12 15.38 3.57 -10.90
N VAL A 13 14.30 2.79 -10.78
CA VAL A 13 13.04 3.24 -10.19
C VAL A 13 13.18 3.29 -8.66
N GLU A 14 12.67 4.34 -8.03
CA GLU A 14 12.64 4.47 -6.58
C GLU A 14 11.32 3.96 -6.00
N ILE A 15 11.41 3.27 -4.88
CA ILE A 15 10.27 2.72 -4.14
C ILE A 15 10.41 3.04 -2.64
N PRO A 16 9.32 3.38 -1.93
CA PRO A 16 9.38 3.52 -0.47
C PRO A 16 9.81 2.20 0.17
N GLN A 17 10.74 2.27 1.14
CA GLN A 17 11.20 1.08 1.85
C GLN A 17 10.08 0.44 2.72
N LEU A 18 9.04 1.22 3.06
CA LEU A 18 7.92 0.77 3.87
C LEU A 18 6.61 0.83 3.07
N ALA A 19 5.81 -0.23 3.21
CA ALA A 19 4.56 -0.45 2.49
C ALA A 19 3.43 -0.92 3.42
N LEU A 20 2.18 -0.64 3.05
CA LEU A 20 1.00 -1.28 3.63
C LEU A 20 0.65 -2.54 2.83
N GLY A 21 0.77 -3.71 3.43
CA GLY A 21 0.24 -4.95 2.86
C GLY A 21 -1.24 -5.14 3.14
N THR A 22 -2.00 -5.62 2.16
CA THR A 22 -3.46 -5.85 2.25
C THR A 22 -3.84 -7.33 2.39
N TRP A 23 -2.86 -8.19 2.62
CA TRP A 23 -3.10 -9.63 2.81
C TRP A 23 -3.98 -9.90 4.04
N ILE A 24 -4.99 -10.79 3.89
CA ILE A 24 -5.97 -11.19 4.93
C ILE A 24 -6.98 -10.09 5.30
N VAL A 25 -6.99 -8.95 4.60
CA VAL A 25 -8.04 -7.95 4.77
C VAL A 25 -9.23 -8.31 3.87
N ASP A 26 -10.41 -8.46 4.46
CA ASP A 26 -11.66 -8.66 3.71
C ASP A 26 -11.85 -7.55 2.67
N ASP A 27 -12.26 -7.91 1.45
CA ASP A 27 -12.46 -6.98 0.34
C ASP A 27 -13.29 -5.74 0.74
N ASN A 28 -14.43 -5.96 1.39
CA ASN A 28 -15.31 -4.87 1.83
C ASN A 28 -14.76 -4.01 2.99
N LYS A 29 -13.60 -4.35 3.55
CA LYS A 29 -12.96 -3.61 4.66
C LYS A 29 -11.64 -2.98 4.27
N VAL A 30 -11.06 -3.29 3.11
CA VAL A 30 -9.70 -2.84 2.74
C VAL A 30 -9.58 -1.33 2.53
N ALA A 31 -10.69 -0.67 2.17
CA ALA A 31 -10.72 0.78 1.94
C ALA A 31 -10.28 1.61 3.15
N GLU A 32 -10.78 1.30 4.36
CA GLU A 32 -10.51 2.11 5.55
C GLU A 32 -9.05 2.02 6.05
N PRO A 33 -8.42 0.84 6.12
CA PRO A 33 -6.98 0.71 6.36
C PRO A 33 -6.13 1.48 5.35
N VAL A 34 -6.45 1.40 4.05
CA VAL A 34 -5.69 2.10 3.01
C VAL A 34 -5.83 3.62 3.15
N LYS A 35 -7.05 4.15 3.30
CA LYS A 35 -7.28 5.58 3.58
C LYS A 35 -6.53 6.05 4.82
N THR A 36 -6.54 5.24 5.87
CA THR A 36 -5.84 5.55 7.12
C THR A 36 -4.33 5.58 6.90
N ALA A 37 -3.77 4.62 6.19
CA ALA A 37 -2.34 4.59 5.89
C ALA A 37 -1.92 5.80 5.04
N ILE A 38 -2.70 6.19 4.03
CA ILE A 38 -2.45 7.40 3.23
C ILE A 38 -2.42 8.65 4.12
N ARG A 39 -3.40 8.80 5.03
CA ARG A 39 -3.45 9.90 6.02
C ARG A 39 -2.25 9.89 6.97
N LEU A 40 -1.76 8.72 7.34
CA LEU A 40 -0.57 8.55 8.18
C LEU A 40 0.76 8.76 7.43
N GLY A 41 0.71 8.88 6.10
CA GLY A 41 1.87 9.17 5.25
C GLY A 41 2.43 7.97 4.49
N TYR A 42 1.75 6.83 4.45
CA TYR A 42 2.15 5.73 3.55
C TYR A 42 1.95 6.15 2.09
N ARG A 43 2.91 5.77 1.24
CA ARG A 43 2.88 6.02 -0.21
C ARG A 43 3.06 4.76 -1.05
N HIS A 44 3.23 3.62 -0.39
CA HIS A 44 3.33 2.32 -1.04
C HIS A 44 2.28 1.38 -0.45
N VAL A 45 1.45 0.82 -1.33
CA VAL A 45 0.42 -0.18 -0.99
C VAL A 45 0.73 -1.45 -1.76
N ASP A 46 0.78 -2.56 -1.06
CA ASP A 46 1.00 -3.90 -1.60
C ASP A 46 -0.31 -4.70 -1.55
N THR A 47 -0.71 -5.20 -2.72
CA THR A 47 -1.89 -6.04 -2.93
C THR A 47 -1.58 -7.11 -3.97
N ALA A 48 -2.48 -8.08 -4.12
CA ALA A 48 -2.36 -9.14 -5.09
C ALA A 48 -3.73 -9.68 -5.49
N GLN A 49 -3.84 -10.14 -6.73
CA GLN A 49 -5.04 -10.80 -7.27
C GLN A 49 -5.57 -11.92 -6.37
N ALA A 50 -4.68 -12.68 -5.72
CA ALA A 50 -5.07 -13.77 -4.82
C ALA A 50 -5.82 -13.29 -3.56
N TYR A 51 -5.70 -12.01 -3.18
CA TYR A 51 -6.40 -11.44 -2.03
C TYR A 51 -7.84 -11.06 -2.36
N ALA A 52 -8.18 -11.02 -3.66
CA ALA A 52 -9.50 -10.65 -4.17
C ALA A 52 -10.03 -9.32 -3.60
N ASN A 53 -9.13 -8.39 -3.27
CA ASN A 53 -9.44 -7.10 -2.67
C ASN A 53 -8.89 -5.88 -3.44
N GLU A 54 -8.36 -6.09 -4.65
CA GLU A 54 -7.71 -5.05 -5.46
C GLU A 54 -8.67 -3.93 -5.88
N VAL A 55 -9.93 -4.27 -6.18
CA VAL A 55 -10.94 -3.30 -6.63
C VAL A 55 -11.16 -2.24 -5.54
N ILE A 56 -11.49 -2.67 -4.32
CA ILE A 56 -11.78 -1.74 -3.22
C ILE A 56 -10.50 -1.09 -2.67
N CYS A 57 -9.36 -1.80 -2.73
CA CYS A 57 -8.05 -1.27 -2.32
C CYS A 57 -7.59 -0.08 -3.17
N CYS A 58 -7.90 -0.07 -4.47
CA CYS A 58 -7.42 0.93 -5.42
C CYS A 58 -8.46 2.03 -5.76
N GLU A 59 -9.65 1.97 -5.17
CA GLU A 59 -10.71 2.99 -5.35
C GLU A 59 -10.63 4.16 -4.36
N VAL A 60 -9.67 4.13 -3.43
CA VAL A 60 -9.55 5.09 -2.31
C VAL A 60 -8.44 6.13 -2.48
#